data_AF-A0A1M6JET7-F1
#
_entry.id   AF-A0A1M6JET7-F1
#
_cell.length_a   1.000
_cell.length_b   1.000
_cell.length_c   1.000
_cell.angle_alpha   90.00
_cell.angle_beta   90.00
_cell.angle_gamma   90.00
#
_symmetry.space_group_name_H-M   'P 1'
#
loop_
_entity.id
_entity.type
_entity.pdbx_description
1 polymer ?
#
loop_
_entity_poly.entity_id
_entity_poly.type
_entity_poly.pdbx_seq_one_letter_code
_entity_poly.pdbx_strand_id
1 'polypeptide(L)'
;MKNKLIRLVELIQDGFSDDLLEAFRTGGDESLETRLSLLAEARSFHQNRSENLWLEAGKKRTPEEKQAAAQAELAAFLSAYLSGDAKEHLDSGVDALETLGRYAEVDLVRRLAKC
;
A
#
# COMPACT_ATOMS: atom_id res chain seq x y z
N MET A 1 -5.42 16.83 2.33
CA MET A 1 -5.13 15.49 1.75
C MET A 1 -3.77 14.93 2.16
N LYS A 2 -2.72 15.74 2.34
CA LYS A 2 -1.36 15.28 2.73
C LYS A 2 -1.29 14.34 3.94
N ASN A 3 -1.91 14.70 5.08
CA ASN A 3 -1.97 13.81 6.26
C ASN A 3 -2.70 12.48 6.01
N LYS A 4 -3.47 12.37 4.92
CA LYS A 4 -4.23 11.17 4.59
C LYS A 4 -3.43 10.19 3.74
N LEU A 5 -2.60 10.68 2.81
CA LEU A 5 -1.67 9.82 2.05
C LEU A 5 -0.59 9.23 2.97
N ILE A 6 -0.05 10.04 3.89
CA ILE A 6 0.93 9.59 4.89
C ILE A 6 0.38 8.38 5.68
N ARG A 7 -0.89 8.41 6.09
CA ARG A 7 -1.50 7.27 6.79
C ARG A 7 -1.52 5.99 5.98
N LEU A 8 -1.76 6.07 4.66
CA LEU A 8 -1.73 4.89 3.80
C LEU A 8 -0.30 4.38 3.64
N VAL A 9 0.67 5.30 3.56
CA VAL A 9 2.11 4.97 3.52
C VAL A 9 2.58 4.33 4.82
N GLU A 10 2.09 4.76 5.99
CA GLU A 10 2.41 4.14 7.29
C GLU A 10 2.02 2.66 7.33
N LEU A 11 0.89 2.30 6.68
CA LEU A 11 0.45 0.91 6.59
C LEU A 11 1.35 0.08 5.66
N ILE A 12 1.85 0.69 4.59
CA ILE A 12 2.77 0.03 3.64
C ILE A 12 4.18 -0.08 4.25
N GLN A 13 4.63 0.90 5.03
CA GLN A 13 5.96 0.92 5.65
C GLN A 13 6.17 -0.25 6.62
N ASP A 14 5.12 -0.74 7.29
CA ASP A 14 5.25 -1.77 8.33
C ASP A 14 5.90 -3.06 7.81
N GLY A 15 7.16 -3.27 8.21
CA GLY A 15 8.01 -4.39 7.79
C GLY A 15 8.91 -4.12 6.57
N PHE A 16 8.73 -2.99 5.86
CA PHE A 16 9.58 -2.56 4.75
C PHE A 16 10.75 -1.71 5.28
N SER A 17 11.97 -1.94 4.78
CA SER A 17 13.20 -1.35 5.34
C SER A 17 13.51 0.05 4.84
N ASP A 18 13.11 0.39 3.61
CA ASP A 18 13.43 1.70 3.04
C ASP A 18 12.43 2.75 3.52
N ASP A 19 12.87 4.01 3.62
CA ASP A 19 12.09 5.08 4.25
C ASP A 19 11.05 5.67 3.30
N LEU A 20 10.04 4.86 2.98
CA LEU A 20 8.89 5.24 2.17
C LEU A 20 8.13 6.40 2.85
N LEU A 21 8.08 6.43 4.18
CA LEU A 21 7.45 7.53 4.92
C LEU A 21 8.13 8.88 4.66
N GLU A 22 9.46 8.92 4.69
CA GLU A 22 10.20 10.16 4.47
C GLU A 22 9.96 10.73 3.06
N ALA A 23 9.90 9.88 2.04
CA ALA A 23 9.58 10.30 0.67
C ALA A 23 8.19 10.98 0.53
N PHE A 24 7.26 10.69 1.46
CA PHE A 24 5.90 11.25 1.47
C PHE A 24 5.66 12.33 2.54
N ARG A 25 6.62 12.59 3.44
CA ARG A 25 6.53 13.65 4.45
C ARG A 25 6.69 15.05 3.84
N THR A 26 6.06 16.04 4.48
CA THR A 26 6.17 17.45 4.09
C THR A 26 7.59 17.96 4.30
N GLY A 27 8.29 18.25 3.19
CA GLY A 27 9.72 18.63 3.18
C GLY A 27 10.57 17.69 2.34
N GLY A 28 10.03 16.51 1.96
CA GLY A 28 10.67 15.65 0.97
C GLY A 28 10.64 16.29 -0.41
N ASP A 29 11.81 16.68 -0.92
CA ASP A 29 12.06 17.09 -2.30
C ASP A 29 12.04 15.89 -3.28
N GLU A 30 11.61 14.73 -2.79
CA GLU A 30 11.55 13.52 -3.59
C GLU A 30 10.58 13.66 -4.76
N SER A 31 11.10 13.30 -5.93
CA SER A 31 10.39 13.36 -7.19
C SER A 31 9.22 12.37 -7.23
N LEU A 32 8.26 12.61 -8.13
CA LEU A 32 7.21 11.64 -8.42
C LEU A 32 7.79 10.28 -8.81
N GLU A 33 8.85 10.28 -9.61
CA GLU A 33 9.56 9.07 -10.05
C GLU A 33 10.13 8.30 -8.85
N THR A 34 10.80 8.98 -7.91
CA THR A 34 11.32 8.33 -6.70
C THR A 34 10.19 7.69 -5.89
N ARG A 35 9.07 8.41 -5.69
CA ARG A 35 7.92 7.89 -4.94
C ARG A 35 7.32 6.66 -5.60
N LEU A 36 7.21 6.66 -6.92
CA LEU A 36 6.72 5.50 -7.68
C LEU A 36 7.69 4.32 -7.58
N SER A 37 9.00 4.56 -7.63
CA SER A 37 10.02 3.51 -7.45
C SER A 37 9.91 2.87 -6.08
N LEU A 38 9.88 3.67 -5.02
CA LEU A 38 9.76 3.17 -3.65
C LEU A 38 8.46 2.40 -3.42
N LEU A 39 7.34 2.85 -4.00
CA LEU A 39 6.08 2.11 -3.92
C LEU A 39 6.15 0.77 -4.68
N ALA A 40 6.84 0.71 -5.82
CA ALA A 40 7.05 -0.53 -6.57
C ALA A 40 7.92 -1.54 -5.81
N GLU A 41 8.97 -1.05 -5.14
CA GLU A 41 9.83 -1.84 -4.26
C GLU A 41 9.05 -2.36 -3.05
N ALA A 42 8.30 -1.50 -2.35
CA ALA A 42 7.48 -1.88 -1.21
C ALA A 42 6.40 -2.90 -1.60
N ARG A 43 5.75 -2.71 -2.76
CA ARG A 43 4.81 -3.69 -3.32
C ARG A 43 5.48 -5.04 -3.52
N SER A 44 6.62 -5.07 -4.20
CA SER A 44 7.34 -6.32 -4.50
C SER A 44 7.79 -7.03 -3.22
N PHE A 45 8.29 -6.27 -2.24
CA PHE A 45 8.65 -6.79 -0.93
C PHE A 45 7.48 -7.50 -0.25
N HIS A 46 6.32 -6.85 -0.18
CA HIS A 46 5.14 -7.40 0.48
C HIS A 46 4.51 -8.56 -0.28
N GLN A 47 4.56 -8.55 -1.62
CA GLN A 47 4.16 -9.69 -2.46
C GLN A 47 5.02 -10.92 -2.16
N ASN A 48 6.35 -10.76 -2.18
CA ASN A 48 7.28 -11.85 -1.86
C ASN A 48 7.09 -12.35 -0.43
N ARG A 49 6.86 -11.43 0.53
CA ARG A 49 6.57 -11.78 1.93
C ARG A 49 5.29 -12.60 2.05
N SER A 50 4.21 -12.19 1.39
CA SER A 50 2.95 -12.94 1.35
C SER A 50 3.14 -14.34 0.76
N GLU A 51 3.85 -14.45 -0.36
CA GLU A 51 4.14 -15.74 -1.00
C GLU A 51 4.96 -16.66 -0.09
N ASN A 52 6.01 -16.13 0.55
CA ASN A 52 6.84 -16.90 1.48
C ASN A 52 6.02 -17.41 2.68
N LEU A 53 5.20 -16.54 3.30
CA LEU A 53 4.32 -16.93 4.41
C LEU A 53 3.31 -18.00 3.98
N TRP A 54 2.75 -17.89 2.77
CA TRP A 54 1.86 -18.91 2.22
C TRP A 54 2.56 -20.26 2.05
N LEU A 55 3.79 -20.26 1.53
CA LEU A 55 4.60 -21.47 1.36
C LEU A 55 4.99 -22.10 2.71
N GLU A 56 5.45 -21.30 3.67
CA GLU A 56 5.80 -21.73 5.03
C GLU A 56 4.60 -22.33 5.77
N ALA A 57 3.40 -21.77 5.55
CA ALA A 57 2.14 -22.28 6.11
C ALA A 57 1.61 -23.53 5.38
N GLY A 58 2.35 -24.10 4.43
CA GLY A 58 1.91 -25.26 3.65
C GLY A 58 0.73 -24.95 2.73
N LYS A 59 0.78 -23.78 2.09
CA LYS A 59 -0.23 -23.24 1.17
C LYS A 59 -1.59 -22.93 1.83
N LYS A 60 -1.59 -22.67 3.13
CA LYS A 60 -2.77 -22.20 3.86
C LYS A 60 -2.75 -20.69 3.97
N ARG A 61 -3.91 -20.06 3.80
CA ARG A 61 -4.07 -18.61 4.03
C ARG A 61 -4.00 -18.34 5.53
N THR A 62 -3.12 -17.44 5.95
CA THR A 62 -2.96 -17.02 7.35
C THR A 62 -3.24 -15.52 7.48
N PRO A 63 -3.52 -15.01 8.70
CA PRO A 63 -3.68 -13.58 8.92
C PRO A 63 -2.46 -12.76 8.47
N GLU A 64 -1.24 -13.24 8.75
CA GLU A 64 0.00 -12.55 8.43
C GLU A 64 0.25 -12.48 6.92
N GLU A 65 -0.05 -13.57 6.21
CA GLU A 65 0.03 -13.64 4.76
C GLU A 65 -0.97 -12.68 4.09
N LYS A 66 -2.22 -12.65 4.59
CA LYS A 66 -3.25 -11.73 4.10
C LYS A 66 -2.89 -10.28 4.38
N GLN A 67 -2.30 -10.00 5.53
CA GLN A 67 -1.80 -8.66 5.87
C GLN A 67 -0.72 -8.21 4.87
N ALA A 68 0.27 -9.06 4.60
CA ALA A 68 1.31 -8.74 3.60
C ALA A 68 0.71 -8.55 2.20
N ALA A 69 -0.22 -9.40 1.77
CA ALA A 69 -0.93 -9.24 0.50
C ALA A 69 -1.69 -7.89 0.43
N ALA A 70 -2.38 -7.52 1.50
CA ALA A 70 -3.10 -6.26 1.59
C ALA A 70 -2.17 -5.04 1.55
N GLN A 71 -0.99 -5.11 2.17
CA GLN A 71 0.02 -4.05 2.09
C GLN A 71 0.53 -3.87 0.65
N ALA A 72 0.72 -4.96 -0.09
CA ALA A 72 1.08 -4.90 -1.51
C ALA A 72 -0.02 -4.29 -2.38
N GLU A 73 -1.28 -4.67 -2.17
CA GLU A 73 -2.42 -4.09 -2.89
C GLU A 73 -2.61 -2.60 -2.58
N LEU A 74 -2.40 -2.21 -1.33
CA LEU A 74 -2.45 -0.80 -0.95
C LEU A 74 -1.33 0.03 -1.60
N ALA A 75 -0.13 -0.53 -1.70
CA ALA A 75 0.98 0.10 -2.45
C ALA A 75 0.65 0.24 -3.94
N ALA A 76 0.04 -0.77 -4.56
CA ALA A 76 -0.42 -0.70 -5.95
C ALA A 76 -1.48 0.40 -6.15
N PHE A 77 -2.45 0.50 -5.24
CA PHE A 77 -3.45 1.56 -5.26
C PHE A 77 -2.80 2.95 -5.16
N LEU A 78 -1.83 3.14 -4.26
CA LEU A 78 -1.12 4.42 -4.14
C LEU A 78 -0.34 4.78 -5.39
N SER A 79 0.33 3.80 -6.03
CA SER A 79 1.02 4.03 -7.30
C SER A 79 0.04 4.47 -8.39
N ALA A 80 -1.10 3.78 -8.50
CA ALA A 80 -2.15 4.13 -9.45
C ALA A 80 -2.74 5.53 -9.17
N TYR A 81 -2.91 5.90 -7.91
CA TYR A 81 -3.32 7.26 -7.56
C TYR A 81 -2.32 8.33 -8.02
N LEU A 82 -1.02 8.06 -7.85
CA LEU A 82 0.02 8.97 -8.28
C LEU A 82 0.19 9.03 -9.81
N SER A 83 -0.18 7.97 -10.55
CA SER A 83 -0.15 7.92 -12.02
C SER A 83 -1.43 8.45 -12.69
N GLY A 84 -2.54 8.52 -11.95
CA GLY A 84 -3.85 8.96 -12.46
C GLY A 84 -4.84 7.83 -12.75
N ASP A 85 -4.53 6.60 -12.35
CA ASP A 85 -5.29 5.37 -12.67
C ASP A 85 -5.97 4.74 -11.44
N ALA A 86 -6.10 5.47 -10.32
CA ALA A 86 -6.62 4.94 -9.05
C ALA A 86 -8.00 4.27 -9.15
N LYS A 87 -8.83 4.66 -10.12
CA LYS A 87 -10.16 4.07 -10.32
C LYS A 87 -10.11 2.58 -10.64
N GLU A 88 -9.08 2.12 -11.36
CA GLU A 88 -8.91 0.71 -11.72
C GLU A 88 -8.51 -0.16 -10.51
N HIS A 89 -7.94 0.47 -9.48
CA HIS A 89 -7.47 -0.16 -8.25
C HIS A 89 -8.37 0.11 -7.05
N LEU A 90 -9.55 0.71 -7.24
CA LEU A 90 -10.43 1.10 -6.15
C LEU A 90 -10.86 -0.10 -5.30
N ASP A 91 -11.38 -1.14 -5.95
CA ASP A 91 -11.92 -2.31 -5.23
C ASP A 91 -10.82 -3.03 -4.46
N SER A 92 -9.65 -3.25 -5.07
CA SER A 92 -8.51 -3.88 -4.39
C SER A 92 -7.94 -3.02 -3.26
N GLY A 93 -7.93 -1.69 -3.42
CA GLY A 93 -7.54 -0.76 -2.36
C GLY A 93 -8.52 -0.75 -1.18
N VAL A 94 -9.82 -0.94 -1.42
CA VAL A 94 -10.83 -1.09 -0.37
C VAL A 94 -10.64 -2.42 0.37
N ASP A 95 -10.56 -3.53 -0.36
CA ASP A 95 -10.36 -4.86 0.20
C ASP A 95 -9.07 -4.94 1.04
N ALA A 96 -8.01 -4.27 0.60
CA ALA A 96 -6.77 -4.14 1.34
C ALA A 96 -6.98 -3.46 2.71
N LEU A 97 -7.67 -2.31 2.74
CA LEU A 97 -7.93 -1.61 4.00
C LEU A 97 -8.84 -2.41 4.94
N GLU A 98 -9.84 -3.10 4.41
CA GLU A 98 -10.69 -3.98 5.21
C GLU A 98 -9.88 -5.14 5.82
N THR A 99 -8.99 -5.76 5.02
CA THR A 99 -8.08 -6.82 5.49
C THR A 99 -7.14 -6.32 6.58
N LEU A 100 -6.69 -5.06 6.50
CA LEU A 100 -5.85 -4.41 7.51
C LEU A 100 -6.64 -3.88 8.72
N GLY A 101 -7.97 -4.06 8.77
CA GLY A 101 -8.83 -3.56 9.84
C GLY A 101 -8.98 -2.03 9.85
N ARG A 102 -8.73 -1.37 8.72
CA ARG A 102 -8.72 0.10 8.53
C ARG A 102 -9.99 0.61 7.84
N TYR A 103 -11.15 0.21 8.38
CA TYR A 103 -12.46 0.57 7.83
C TYR A 103 -12.71 2.08 7.78
N ALA A 104 -12.15 2.86 8.72
CA ALA A 104 -12.30 4.31 8.74
C ALA A 104 -11.58 5.02 7.56
N GLU A 105 -10.59 4.34 6.96
CA GLU A 105 -9.80 4.82 5.84
C GLU A 105 -10.40 4.43 4.47
N VAL A 106 -11.41 3.57 4.40
CA VAL A 106 -12.06 3.15 3.14
C VAL A 106 -12.62 4.35 2.36
N ASP A 107 -13.26 5.30 3.06
CA ASP A 107 -13.78 6.52 2.45
C ASP A 107 -12.69 7.45 1.92
N LEU A 108 -11.44 7.30 2.38
CA LEU A 108 -10.30 8.01 1.80
C LEU A 108 -9.95 7.42 0.44
N VAL A 109 -9.77 6.10 0.34
CA VAL A 109 -9.47 5.40 -0.92
C VAL A 109 -10.54 5.71 -1.98
N ARG A 110 -11.82 5.63 -1.61
CA ARG A 110 -12.95 6.01 -2.47
C ARG A 110 -12.93 7.47 -2.94
N ARG A 111 -12.38 8.38 -2.14
CA ARG A 111 -12.24 9.79 -2.51
C ARG A 111 -11.06 10.00 -3.44
N LEU A 112 -9.93 9.34 -3.19
CA LEU A 112 -8.73 9.42 -4.02
C LEU A 112 -8.97 8.85 -5.43
N ALA A 113 -9.76 7.78 -5.55
CA ALA A 113 -10.13 7.19 -6.85
C ALA A 113 -11.14 7.99 -7.69
N LYS A 114 -11.70 9.07 -7.14
CA LYS A 114 -12.59 10.01 -7.85
C LYS A 114 -11.87 11.26 -8.35
N CYS A 115 -10.62 11.46 -7.93
CA CYS A 115 -9.79 12.59 -8.33
C CYS A 115 -9.24 12.40 -9.74
#